data_AF-A0A7S3AWY6-F1
#
_entry.id   AF-A0A7S3AWY6-F1
#
_cell.length_a   1.000
_cell.length_b   1.000
_cell.length_c   1.000
_cell.angle_alpha   90.00
_cell.angle_beta   90.00
_cell.angle_gamma   90.00
#
_symmetry.space_group_name_H-M   'P 1'
#
loop_
_entity.id
_entity.type
_entity.pdbx_description
1 polymer ?
#
loop_
_entity_poly.entity_id
_entity_poly.type
_entity_poly.pdbx_seq_one_letter_code
_entity_poly.pdbx_strand_id
1 'polypeptide(L)'
;GGLETCGGTEGRQPAAAAAPADADEEFGEFVLSAADPPPHLASCPDPIGGSDPTAIPDLIARLGGMDEAEVSSAAQQLETLSLDESNSQAILVAGGIQDIVALFGPRVPGAAGGCELRTSAAATVWNLSATLDPAVCEAICAAGAISKLVEMLQDDPASQAATSAAGTLWYLSVDHSEKICAAGGLETLKSFREQAVDPQAIEYATSAQDNIDAYRRGSF
;
A
#
# COMPACT_ATOMS: atom_id res chain seq x y z
N GLY A 1 92.84 -7.03 0.03
CA GLY A 1 92.57 -8.48 0.14
C GLY A 1 91.37 -8.63 1.05
N GLY A 2 90.41 -9.52 0.84
CA GLY A 2 90.13 -10.60 -0.10
C GLY A 2 88.65 -10.93 0.19
N LEU A 3 87.81 -11.09 -0.84
CA LEU A 3 87.51 -12.34 -1.54
C LEU A 3 86.60 -13.30 -0.73
N GLU A 4 85.64 -13.86 -1.48
CA GLU A 4 84.80 -15.06 -1.24
C GLU A 4 83.37 -14.79 -0.70
N THR A 5 82.32 -14.73 -1.55
CA THR A 5 81.57 -15.80 -2.29
C THR A 5 80.68 -16.64 -1.34
N CYS A 6 79.49 -17.16 -1.64
CA CYS A 6 78.59 -17.26 -2.81
C CYS A 6 77.24 -17.87 -2.34
N GLY A 7 76.17 -17.69 -3.14
CA GLY A 7 74.98 -18.56 -3.20
C GLY A 7 73.88 -18.26 -2.17
N GLY A 8 72.59 -18.24 -2.48
CA GLY A 8 71.82 -18.62 -3.66
C GLY A 8 70.37 -18.90 -3.21
N THR A 9 69.44 -18.96 -4.18
CA THR A 9 68.03 -19.41 -4.08
C THR A 9 67.04 -18.38 -3.49
N GLU A 10 66.16 -17.82 -4.35
CA GLU A 10 64.77 -18.24 -4.55
C GLU A 10 63.92 -18.00 -3.29
N GLY A 11 62.79 -17.33 -3.28
CA GLY A 11 61.91 -16.83 -4.32
C GLY A 11 60.58 -16.48 -3.62
N ARG A 12 59.68 -15.89 -4.40
CA ARG A 12 58.23 -15.98 -4.19
C ARG A 12 57.65 -15.24 -2.98
N GLN A 13 57.23 -14.02 -3.29
CA GLN A 13 56.00 -13.38 -2.81
C GLN A 13 54.93 -14.42 -2.42
N PRO A 14 54.53 -14.52 -1.13
CA PRO A 14 53.48 -15.45 -0.75
C PRO A 14 52.12 -14.87 -1.18
N ALA A 15 51.48 -15.61 -2.06
CA ALA A 15 50.05 -15.57 -2.26
C ALA A 15 49.34 -15.84 -0.91
N ALA A 16 48.41 -14.96 -0.53
CA ALA A 16 47.47 -15.22 0.53
C ALA A 16 46.47 -16.28 0.03
N ALA A 17 46.55 -17.48 0.59
CA ALA A 17 45.59 -18.54 0.38
C ALA A 17 45.22 -19.15 1.75
N ALA A 18 43.93 -19.45 1.86
CA ALA A 18 43.24 -20.35 2.77
C ALA A 18 42.86 -19.85 4.18
N ALA A 19 41.55 -19.95 4.42
CA ALA A 19 40.80 -19.77 5.65
C ALA A 19 41.17 -20.79 6.75
N PRO A 20 40.67 -20.55 7.97
CA PRO A 20 39.63 -21.43 8.56
C PRO A 20 38.40 -20.59 8.99
N ALA A 21 37.16 -20.99 8.69
CA ALA A 21 36.35 -22.06 9.30
C ALA A 21 36.02 -21.80 10.78
N ASP A 22 34.72 -21.53 11.00
CA ASP A 22 33.92 -21.65 12.22
C ASP A 22 34.15 -20.70 13.41
N ALA A 23 33.24 -19.72 13.51
CA ALA A 23 32.58 -19.36 14.76
C ALA A 23 31.18 -18.81 14.44
N ASP A 24 30.19 -19.70 14.49
CA ASP A 24 28.79 -19.40 14.73
C ASP A 24 28.63 -18.36 15.85
N GLU A 25 28.22 -17.14 15.50
CA GLU A 25 27.31 -16.37 16.35
C GLU A 25 26.03 -16.15 15.54
N GLU A 26 25.11 -17.10 15.74
CA GLU A 26 23.72 -17.07 15.37
C GLU A 26 23.05 -15.86 16.04
N PHE A 27 23.27 -14.65 15.53
CA PHE A 27 22.26 -13.61 15.62
C PHE A 27 21.15 -14.03 14.69
N GLY A 28 20.21 -14.79 15.25
CA GLY A 28 18.97 -15.14 14.58
C GLY A 28 18.40 -13.88 13.97
N GLU A 29 18.48 -13.83 12.64
CA GLU A 29 17.67 -12.96 11.80
C GLU A 29 16.23 -13.42 12.00
N PHE A 30 15.66 -13.08 13.16
CA PHE A 30 14.24 -13.13 13.38
C PHE A 30 13.70 -11.94 12.59
N VAL A 31 13.62 -12.12 11.27
CA VAL A 31 12.73 -11.36 10.42
C VAL A 31 11.36 -11.50 11.07
N LEU A 32 11.00 -10.49 11.86
CA LEU A 32 9.65 -10.28 12.33
C LEU A 32 8.81 -10.27 11.06
N SER A 33 8.01 -11.31 10.88
CA SER A 33 7.10 -11.42 9.75
C SER A 33 6.09 -10.29 9.88
N ALA A 34 6.41 -9.13 9.30
CA ALA A 34 5.39 -8.24 8.77
C ALA A 34 4.47 -9.16 7.95
N ALA A 35 3.16 -9.08 8.16
CA ALA A 35 2.23 -9.83 7.33
C ALA A 35 2.58 -9.57 5.86
N ASP A 36 2.79 -10.63 5.08
CA ASP A 36 3.16 -10.55 3.65
C ASP A 36 2.17 -9.61 2.96
N PRO A 37 2.59 -8.52 2.28
CA PRO A 37 1.67 -7.54 1.71
C PRO A 37 0.61 -8.23 0.84
N PRO A 38 -0.62 -7.71 0.75
CA PRO A 38 -1.69 -8.40 0.04
C PRO A 38 -1.25 -8.75 -1.37
N PRO A 39 -1.64 -9.92 -1.91
CA PRO A 39 -1.36 -10.22 -3.30
C PRO A 39 -1.95 -9.10 -4.16
N HIS A 40 -1.11 -8.48 -5.00
CA HIS A 40 -1.57 -7.55 -6.02
C HIS A 40 -2.72 -8.22 -6.79
N LEU A 41 -3.87 -7.53 -6.83
CA LEU A 41 -5.14 -7.91 -7.42
C LEU A 41 -5.08 -9.05 -8.46
N ALA A 42 -5.36 -10.28 -8.04
CA ALA A 42 -5.59 -11.43 -8.94
C ALA A 42 -7.03 -11.48 -9.48
N SER A 43 -7.60 -10.32 -9.83
CA SER A 43 -8.82 -10.22 -10.64
C SER A 43 -8.75 -8.96 -11.48
N CYS A 44 -7.82 -8.95 -12.43
CA CYS A 44 -7.81 -7.99 -13.50
C CYS A 44 -8.90 -8.37 -14.52
N PRO A 45 -9.94 -7.56 -14.76
CA PRO A 45 -10.46 -7.46 -16.12
C PRO A 45 -9.31 -7.03 -17.03
N ASP A 46 -9.25 -7.55 -18.26
CA ASP A 46 -8.23 -7.17 -19.25
C ASP A 46 -8.08 -5.63 -19.31
N PRO A 47 -6.85 -5.09 -19.36
CA PRO A 47 -6.64 -3.65 -19.38
C PRO A 47 -7.36 -3.06 -20.59
N ILE A 48 -8.42 -2.28 -20.34
CA ILE A 48 -9.12 -1.54 -21.40
C ILE A 48 -8.25 -0.33 -21.75
N GLY A 49 -7.19 -0.58 -22.52
CA GLY A 49 -6.30 0.44 -23.08
C GLY A 49 -5.50 1.21 -22.03
N GLY A 50 -4.17 1.16 -22.13
CA GLY A 50 -3.30 2.04 -21.35
C GLY A 50 -3.74 3.49 -21.55
N SER A 51 -4.39 4.06 -20.54
CA SER A 51 -4.67 5.48 -20.52
C SER A 51 -3.33 6.20 -20.35
N ASP A 52 -3.12 7.23 -21.15
CA ASP A 52 -1.87 7.97 -21.18
C ASP A 52 -1.73 8.74 -19.85
N PRO A 53 -0.61 8.68 -19.11
CA PRO A 53 -0.45 9.40 -17.84
C PRO A 53 -0.60 10.91 -18.00
N THR A 54 -0.46 11.41 -19.23
CA THR A 54 -0.75 12.80 -19.59
C THR A 54 -2.21 13.21 -19.36
N ALA A 55 -3.14 12.27 -19.25
CA ALA A 55 -4.56 12.51 -18.98
C ALA A 55 -4.89 12.68 -17.49
N ILE A 56 -3.97 12.34 -16.57
CA ILE A 56 -4.20 12.37 -15.11
C ILE A 56 -4.69 13.75 -14.61
N PRO A 57 -4.07 14.89 -15.00
CA PRO A 57 -4.53 16.21 -14.54
C PRO A 57 -5.97 16.53 -14.99
N ASP A 58 -6.33 16.17 -16.22
CA ASP A 58 -7.67 16.40 -16.76
C ASP A 58 -8.72 15.52 -16.06
N LEU A 59 -8.37 14.27 -15.76
CA LEU A 59 -9.26 13.37 -15.01
C LEU A 59 -9.51 13.88 -13.59
N ILE A 60 -8.48 14.38 -12.91
CA ILE A 60 -8.61 14.97 -11.57
C ILE A 60 -9.52 16.20 -11.61
N ALA A 61 -9.36 17.08 -12.61
CA ALA A 61 -10.23 18.25 -12.76
C ALA A 61 -11.72 17.87 -12.91
N ARG A 62 -12.00 16.73 -13.57
CA ARG A 62 -13.36 16.22 -13.77
C ARG A 62 -14.00 15.65 -12.50
N LEU A 63 -13.21 15.26 -11.50
CA LEU A 63 -13.74 14.81 -10.21
C LEU A 63 -14.49 15.91 -9.44
N GLY A 64 -14.16 17.18 -9.70
CA GLY A 64 -14.87 18.34 -9.15
C GLY A 64 -16.12 18.76 -9.92
N GLY A 65 -16.51 18.00 -10.95
CA GLY A 65 -17.67 18.28 -11.79
C GLY A 65 -19.02 18.12 -11.07
N MET A 66 -20.07 18.68 -11.65
CA MET A 66 -21.45 18.50 -11.17
C MET A 66 -22.16 17.30 -11.82
N ASP A 67 -21.57 16.72 -12.87
CA ASP A 67 -22.14 15.61 -13.61
C ASP A 67 -21.62 14.28 -13.04
N GLU A 68 -22.50 13.53 -12.36
CA GLU A 68 -22.15 12.28 -11.68
C GLU A 68 -21.63 11.20 -12.65
N ALA A 69 -22.12 11.18 -13.90
CA ALA A 69 -21.66 10.24 -14.91
C ALA A 69 -20.23 10.58 -15.36
N GLU A 70 -19.93 11.88 -15.51
CA GLU A 70 -18.59 12.35 -15.81
C GLU A 70 -17.60 12.06 -14.68
N VAL A 71 -18.01 12.34 -13.44
CA VAL A 71 -17.21 12.07 -12.23
C VAL A 71 -16.95 10.57 -12.07
N SER A 72 -17.97 9.73 -12.23
CA SER A 72 -17.82 8.27 -12.18
C SER A 72 -16.91 7.74 -13.28
N SER A 73 -17.07 8.23 -14.51
CA SER A 73 -16.20 7.85 -15.62
C SER A 73 -14.74 8.27 -15.39
N ALA A 74 -14.50 9.43 -14.79
CA ALA A 74 -13.16 9.88 -14.45
C ALA A 74 -12.55 9.05 -13.32
N ALA A 75 -13.33 8.71 -12.29
CA ALA A 75 -12.89 7.85 -11.20
C ALA A 75 -12.49 6.43 -11.68
N GLN A 76 -13.28 5.83 -12.57
CA GLN A 76 -12.96 4.51 -13.16
C GLN A 76 -11.68 4.53 -14.02
N GLN A 77 -11.44 5.63 -14.74
CA GLN A 77 -10.20 5.80 -15.50
C GLN A 77 -9.00 5.98 -14.58
N LEU A 78 -9.13 6.75 -13.49
CA LEU A 78 -8.09 6.89 -12.48
C LEU A 78 -7.80 5.57 -11.76
N GLU A 79 -8.83 4.78 -11.48
CA GLU A 79 -8.68 3.41 -10.94
C GLU A 79 -7.82 2.57 -11.90
N THR A 80 -8.16 2.55 -13.18
CA THR A 80 -7.40 1.80 -14.20
C THR A 80 -5.95 2.28 -14.29
N LEU A 81 -5.73 3.60 -14.26
CA LEU A 81 -4.39 4.20 -14.29
C LEU A 81 -3.57 3.89 -13.05
N SER A 82 -4.20 3.80 -11.88
CA SER A 82 -3.54 3.55 -10.60
C SER A 82 -2.99 2.13 -10.46
N LEU A 83 -3.42 1.20 -11.32
CA LEU A 83 -2.85 -0.16 -11.38
C LEU A 83 -1.39 -0.15 -11.83
N ASP A 84 -0.96 0.88 -12.56
CA ASP A 84 0.44 1.12 -12.85
C ASP A 84 1.04 2.01 -11.76
N GLU A 85 1.88 1.42 -10.91
CA GLU A 85 2.52 2.08 -9.77
C GLU A 85 3.31 3.34 -10.19
N SER A 86 3.79 3.42 -11.44
CA SER A 86 4.51 4.60 -11.95
C SER A 86 3.63 5.84 -12.07
N ASN A 87 2.30 5.67 -12.11
CA ASN A 87 1.33 6.76 -12.16
C ASN A 87 0.98 7.34 -10.78
N SER A 88 1.35 6.66 -9.69
CA SER A 88 1.05 7.10 -8.32
C SER A 88 1.59 8.51 -8.03
N GLN A 89 2.84 8.77 -8.44
CA GLN A 89 3.48 10.07 -8.31
C GLN A 89 2.82 11.13 -9.19
N ALA A 90 2.35 10.78 -10.38
CA ALA A 90 1.64 11.71 -11.25
C ALA A 90 0.29 12.14 -10.64
N ILE A 91 -0.44 11.21 -10.02
CA ILE A 91 -1.69 11.50 -9.29
C ILE A 91 -1.40 12.39 -8.07
N LEU A 92 -0.32 12.10 -7.32
CA LEU A 92 0.11 12.93 -6.18
C LEU A 92 0.46 14.35 -6.62
N VAL A 93 1.31 14.52 -7.64
CA VAL A 93 1.77 15.83 -8.14
C VAL A 93 0.62 16.66 -8.71
N ALA A 94 -0.36 16.00 -9.34
CA ALA A 94 -1.56 16.67 -9.82
C ALA A 94 -2.57 17.03 -8.70
N GLY A 95 -2.28 16.68 -7.44
CA GLY A 95 -3.13 16.98 -6.28
C GLY A 95 -4.35 16.08 -6.14
N GLY A 96 -4.43 15.00 -6.92
CA GLY A 96 -5.64 14.19 -7.07
C GLY A 96 -6.04 13.40 -5.82
N ILE A 97 -5.12 13.13 -4.90
CA ILE A 97 -5.41 12.32 -3.70
C ILE A 97 -6.52 12.96 -2.85
N GLN A 98 -6.52 14.28 -2.69
CA GLN A 98 -7.56 14.97 -1.92
C GLN A 98 -8.92 14.86 -2.60
N ASP A 99 -8.97 15.01 -3.93
CA ASP A 99 -10.21 14.92 -4.71
C ASP A 99 -10.75 13.48 -4.71
N ILE A 100 -9.89 12.48 -4.87
CA ILE A 100 -10.28 11.06 -4.81
C ILE A 100 -10.84 10.70 -3.43
N VAL A 101 -10.20 11.14 -2.35
CA VAL A 101 -10.68 10.90 -0.97
C VAL A 101 -11.99 11.63 -0.69
N ALA A 102 -12.24 12.78 -1.33
CA ALA A 102 -13.52 13.48 -1.23
C ALA A 102 -14.69 12.66 -1.80
N LEU A 103 -14.44 11.77 -2.77
CA LEU A 103 -15.44 10.87 -3.36
C LEU A 103 -15.94 9.79 -2.39
N PHE A 104 -15.29 9.57 -1.25
CA PHE A 104 -15.77 8.69 -0.19
C PHE A 104 -17.00 9.24 0.55
N GLY A 105 -17.66 10.28 0.02
CA GLY A 105 -18.81 10.96 0.60
C GLY A 105 -19.91 10.02 1.11
N PRO A 106 -20.81 10.56 1.96
CA PRO A 106 -21.79 9.74 2.67
C PRO A 106 -22.63 8.92 1.68
N ARG A 107 -22.85 7.64 2.02
CA ARG A 107 -23.72 6.78 1.24
C ARG A 107 -25.12 7.39 1.20
N VAL A 108 -25.60 7.76 0.02
CA VAL A 108 -27.00 8.14 -0.18
C VAL A 108 -27.80 6.88 -0.50
N PRO A 109 -28.68 6.40 0.40
CA PRO A 109 -29.45 5.19 0.16
C PRO A 109 -30.37 5.37 -1.06
N GLY A 110 -30.29 4.45 -2.03
CA GLY A 110 -31.14 4.46 -3.23
C GLY A 110 -30.56 5.18 -4.45
N ALA A 111 -29.36 5.79 -4.35
CA ALA A 111 -28.61 6.24 -5.51
C ALA A 111 -27.84 5.07 -6.12
N ALA A 112 -28.21 4.64 -7.33
CA ALA A 112 -27.55 3.52 -8.01
C ALA A 112 -26.08 3.82 -8.37
N GLY A 113 -25.74 5.09 -8.66
CA GLY A 113 -24.40 5.53 -9.08
C GLY A 113 -23.38 5.72 -7.96
N GLY A 114 -23.84 6.02 -6.74
CA GLY A 114 -22.95 6.31 -5.60
C GLY A 114 -22.12 5.11 -5.11
N CYS A 115 -22.59 3.89 -5.36
CA CYS A 115 -21.86 2.67 -4.99
C CYS A 115 -20.64 2.42 -5.89
N GLU A 116 -20.79 2.61 -7.20
CA GLU A 116 -19.69 2.42 -8.17
C GLU A 116 -18.62 3.49 -7.98
N LEU A 117 -19.02 4.75 -7.79
CA LEU A 117 -18.09 5.86 -7.57
C LEU A 117 -17.21 5.64 -6.32
N ARG A 118 -17.83 5.28 -5.18
CA ARG A 118 -17.08 5.00 -3.94
C ARG A 118 -16.16 3.78 -4.10
N THR A 119 -16.59 2.78 -4.85
CA THR A 119 -15.79 1.57 -5.12
C THR A 119 -14.56 1.91 -5.94
N SER A 120 -14.70 2.61 -7.06
CA SER A 120 -13.55 3.03 -7.87
C SER A 120 -12.60 3.95 -7.12
N ALA A 121 -13.12 4.89 -6.32
CA ALA A 121 -12.29 5.73 -5.48
C ALA A 121 -11.51 4.89 -4.44
N ALA A 122 -12.17 3.94 -3.77
CA ALA A 122 -11.53 3.10 -2.76
C ALA A 122 -10.48 2.17 -3.38
N ALA A 123 -10.76 1.60 -4.55
CA ALA A 123 -9.81 0.81 -5.34
C ALA A 123 -8.60 1.66 -5.79
N THR A 124 -8.83 2.91 -6.21
CA THR A 124 -7.74 3.83 -6.56
C THR A 124 -6.83 4.10 -5.37
N VAL A 125 -7.39 4.44 -4.21
CA VAL A 125 -6.59 4.70 -2.99
C VAL A 125 -5.89 3.44 -2.50
N TRP A 126 -6.52 2.27 -2.64
CA TRP A 126 -5.88 0.99 -2.35
C TRP A 126 -4.64 0.78 -3.23
N ASN A 127 -4.76 0.92 -4.55
CA ASN A 127 -3.64 0.79 -5.48
C ASN A 127 -2.52 1.78 -5.17
N LEU A 128 -2.86 3.03 -4.85
CA LEU A 128 -1.89 4.04 -4.44
C LEU A 128 -1.17 3.66 -3.15
N SER A 129 -1.88 3.16 -2.14
CA SER A 129 -1.29 2.70 -0.88
C SER A 129 -0.41 1.46 -1.04
N ALA A 130 -0.73 0.60 -2.02
CA ALA A 130 0.02 -0.62 -2.31
C ALA A 130 1.44 -0.35 -2.79
N THR A 131 1.69 0.84 -3.36
CA THR A 131 3.03 1.28 -3.75
C THR A 131 3.99 1.40 -2.56
N LEU A 132 3.45 1.52 -1.33
CA LEU A 132 4.21 1.79 -0.10
C LEU A 132 5.13 3.02 -0.20
N ASP A 133 4.88 3.92 -1.16
CA ASP A 133 5.61 5.17 -1.30
C ASP A 133 5.28 6.08 -0.10
N PRO A 134 6.28 6.51 0.70
CA PRO A 134 6.02 7.28 1.90
C PRO A 134 5.30 8.62 1.64
N ALA A 135 5.57 9.27 0.51
CA ALA A 135 4.95 10.55 0.17
C ALA A 135 3.48 10.35 -0.26
N VAL A 136 3.20 9.30 -1.03
CA VAL A 136 1.82 8.93 -1.42
C VAL A 136 1.02 8.51 -0.18
N CYS A 137 1.53 7.61 0.65
CA CYS A 137 0.85 7.15 1.87
C CYS A 137 0.60 8.30 2.86
N GLU A 138 1.58 9.19 3.06
CA GLU A 138 1.38 10.36 3.92
C GLU A 138 0.33 11.32 3.35
N ALA A 139 0.30 11.53 2.03
CA ALA A 139 -0.72 12.36 1.38
C ALA A 139 -2.13 11.76 1.51
N ILE A 140 -2.28 10.43 1.40
CA ILE A 140 -3.55 9.72 1.65
C ILE A 140 -4.00 9.96 3.09
N CYS A 141 -3.09 9.84 4.06
CA CYS A 141 -3.39 10.11 5.46
C CYS A 141 -3.78 11.58 5.69
N ALA A 142 -3.03 12.52 5.13
CA ALA A 142 -3.25 13.96 5.27
C ALA A 142 -4.57 14.43 4.63
N ALA A 143 -5.04 13.74 3.58
CA ALA A 143 -6.35 13.96 2.98
C ALA A 143 -7.52 13.48 3.86
N GLY A 144 -7.24 12.85 5.01
CA GLY A 144 -8.27 12.36 5.93
C GLY A 144 -8.90 11.03 5.49
N ALA A 145 -8.21 10.25 4.64
CA ALA A 145 -8.72 9.00 4.13
C ALA A 145 -9.04 7.99 5.24
N ILE A 146 -8.18 7.89 6.26
CA ILE A 146 -8.29 6.88 7.33
C ILE A 146 -9.68 6.91 7.99
N SER A 147 -10.16 8.07 8.43
CA SER A 147 -11.48 8.18 9.07
C SER A 147 -12.62 7.72 8.14
N LYS A 148 -12.55 8.11 6.87
CA LYS A 148 -13.56 7.75 5.86
C LYS A 148 -13.53 6.27 5.48
N LEU A 149 -12.35 5.65 5.45
CA LEU A 149 -12.18 4.22 5.21
C LEU A 149 -12.75 3.42 6.39
N VAL A 150 -12.52 3.87 7.64
CA VAL A 150 -13.12 3.28 8.84
C VAL A 150 -14.65 3.37 8.80
N GLU A 151 -15.22 4.52 8.40
CA GLU A 151 -16.67 4.66 8.19
C GLU A 151 -17.18 3.70 7.09
N MET A 152 -16.44 3.57 5.98
CA MET A 152 -16.81 2.69 4.86
C MET A 152 -16.91 1.22 5.26
N LEU A 153 -16.04 0.74 6.16
CA LEU A 153 -16.12 -0.63 6.70
C LEU A 153 -17.42 -0.88 7.49
N GLN A 154 -18.01 0.16 8.08
CA GLN A 154 -19.24 0.07 8.86
C GLN A 154 -20.51 0.21 8.01
N ASP A 155 -20.44 0.93 6.89
CA ASP A 155 -21.57 1.19 5.99
C ASP A 155 -22.14 -0.09 5.37
N ASP A 156 -21.27 -0.90 4.75
CA ASP A 156 -21.64 -2.12 4.03
C ASP A 156 -20.48 -3.11 3.96
N PRO A 157 -20.36 -3.97 4.99
CA PRO A 157 -19.25 -4.91 5.13
C PRO A 157 -19.12 -5.93 3.97
N ALA A 158 -20.15 -6.11 3.15
CA ALA A 158 -20.13 -7.03 2.02
C ALA A 158 -19.76 -6.35 0.70
N SER A 159 -19.58 -5.03 0.68
CA SER A 159 -19.27 -4.27 -0.53
C SER A 159 -17.81 -4.40 -0.93
N GLN A 160 -17.53 -4.35 -2.24
CA GLN A 160 -16.17 -4.30 -2.77
C GLN A 160 -15.40 -3.07 -2.25
N ALA A 161 -16.09 -1.93 -2.09
CA ALA A 161 -15.52 -0.73 -1.48
C ALA A 161 -14.98 -1.01 -0.07
N ALA A 162 -15.70 -1.79 0.75
CA ALA A 162 -15.24 -2.17 2.08
C ALA A 162 -14.02 -3.12 2.02
N THR A 163 -13.98 -4.07 1.08
CA THR A 163 -12.77 -4.89 0.83
C THR A 163 -11.56 -4.01 0.48
N SER A 164 -11.70 -3.08 -0.47
CA SER A 164 -10.62 -2.15 -0.83
C SER A 164 -10.22 -1.25 0.33
N ALA A 165 -11.18 -0.83 1.17
CA ALA A 165 -10.89 -0.05 2.36
C ALA A 165 -10.07 -0.84 3.40
N ALA A 166 -10.42 -2.11 3.63
CA ALA A 166 -9.64 -2.98 4.51
C ALA A 166 -8.21 -3.18 3.97
N GLY A 167 -8.05 -3.40 2.66
CA GLY A 167 -6.74 -3.50 2.00
C GLY A 167 -5.91 -2.22 2.12
N THR A 168 -6.54 -1.06 1.92
CA THR A 168 -5.89 0.25 2.09
C THR A 168 -5.42 0.45 3.54
N LEU A 169 -6.27 0.15 4.52
CA LEU A 169 -5.92 0.26 5.94
C LEU A 169 -4.80 -0.70 6.33
N TRP A 170 -4.72 -1.88 5.70
CA TRP A 170 -3.60 -2.77 5.89
C TRP A 170 -2.29 -2.15 5.38
N TYR A 171 -2.22 -1.68 4.14
CA TYR A 171 -1.00 -1.03 3.64
C TYR A 171 -0.58 0.18 4.49
N LEU A 172 -1.54 1.03 4.85
CA LEU A 172 -1.26 2.19 5.72
C LEU A 172 -0.83 1.76 7.13
N SER A 173 -1.28 0.61 7.64
CA SER A 173 -0.89 0.16 8.98
C SER A 173 0.60 -0.18 9.12
N VAL A 174 1.33 -0.36 8.02
CA VAL A 174 2.78 -0.59 8.04
C VAL A 174 3.52 0.55 8.73
N ASP A 175 3.17 1.80 8.40
CA ASP A 175 3.85 3.01 8.93
C ASP A 175 2.92 4.01 9.63
N HIS A 176 1.60 3.81 9.56
CA HIS A 176 0.59 4.74 10.09
C HIS A 176 -0.41 4.07 11.05
N SER A 177 0.01 2.97 11.71
CA SER A 177 -0.79 2.25 12.71
C SER A 177 -1.33 3.16 13.83
N GLU A 178 -0.58 4.19 14.23
CA GLU A 178 -0.98 5.19 15.22
C GLU A 178 -2.18 6.01 14.77
N LYS A 179 -2.21 6.41 13.48
CA LYS A 179 -3.31 7.21 12.90
C LYS A 179 -4.57 6.35 12.77
N ILE A 180 -4.42 5.09 12.34
CA ILE A 180 -5.53 4.14 12.24
C ILE A 180 -6.11 3.85 13.63
N CYS A 181 -5.26 3.64 14.64
CA CYS A 181 -5.69 3.45 16.01
C CYS A 181 -6.43 4.68 16.56
N ALA A 182 -5.92 5.89 16.30
CA ALA A 182 -6.55 7.13 16.73
C ALA A 182 -7.93 7.36 16.08
N ALA A 183 -8.14 6.86 14.87
CA ALA A 183 -9.43 6.89 14.18
C ALA A 183 -10.42 5.79 14.65
N GLY A 184 -10.06 4.97 15.64
CA GLY A 184 -10.89 3.86 16.10
C GLY A 184 -10.87 2.64 15.17
N GLY A 185 -9.88 2.56 14.27
CA GLY A 185 -9.81 1.51 13.25
C GLY A 185 -9.70 0.09 13.81
N LEU A 186 -9.08 -0.10 14.97
CA LEU A 186 -8.89 -1.43 15.57
C LEU A 186 -10.22 -2.16 15.83
N GLU A 187 -11.13 -1.52 16.57
CA GLU A 187 -12.43 -2.11 16.91
C GLU A 187 -13.29 -2.28 15.66
N THR A 188 -13.24 -1.31 14.73
CA THR A 188 -13.97 -1.39 13.47
C THR A 188 -13.49 -2.53 12.59
N LEU A 189 -12.18 -2.73 12.44
CA LEU A 189 -11.62 -3.86 11.67
C LEU A 189 -12.02 -5.20 12.28
N LYS A 190 -12.08 -5.29 13.61
CA LYS A 190 -12.55 -6.49 14.31
C LYS A 190 -14.02 -6.79 14.00
N SER A 191 -14.90 -5.79 14.15
CA SER A 191 -16.31 -5.94 13.82
C SER A 191 -16.56 -6.21 12.33
N PHE A 192 -15.77 -5.61 11.44
CA PHE A 192 -15.84 -5.85 10.00
C PHE A 192 -15.48 -7.29 9.67
N ARG A 193 -14.39 -7.83 10.21
CA ARG A 193 -13.96 -9.22 10.00
C ARG A 193 -15.03 -10.24 10.41
N GLU A 194 -15.77 -9.97 11.49
CA GLU A 194 -16.84 -10.85 11.97
C GLU A 194 -18.07 -10.85 11.04
N GLN A 195 -18.24 -9.82 10.21
CA GLN A 195 -19.35 -9.65 9.29
C GLN A 195 -18.98 -9.94 7.83
N ALA A 196 -17.70 -9.80 7.48
CA ALA A 196 -17.20 -9.99 6.13
C ALA A 196 -17.42 -11.44 5.69
N VAL A 197 -17.94 -11.60 4.47
CA VAL A 197 -18.15 -12.91 3.82
C VAL A 197 -16.99 -13.25 2.89
N ASP A 198 -16.35 -12.21 2.32
CA ASP A 198 -15.21 -12.35 1.43
C ASP A 198 -13.94 -12.75 2.22
N PRO A 199 -13.30 -13.88 1.90
CA PRO A 199 -12.07 -14.31 2.56
C PRO A 199 -10.94 -13.29 2.44
N GLN A 200 -10.84 -12.57 1.32
CA GLN A 200 -9.79 -11.56 1.15
C GLN A 200 -9.99 -10.37 2.10
N ALA A 201 -11.24 -9.87 2.21
CA ALA A 201 -11.59 -8.85 3.18
C ALA A 201 -11.25 -9.24 4.63
N ILE A 202 -11.50 -10.51 5.01
CA ILE A 202 -11.15 -11.05 6.33
C ILE A 202 -9.64 -11.03 6.55
N GLU A 203 -8.86 -11.45 5.56
CA GLU A 203 -7.40 -11.45 5.59
C GLU A 203 -6.85 -10.05 5.76
N TYR A 204 -7.30 -9.10 4.93
CA TYR A 204 -6.84 -7.71 4.98
C TYR A 204 -7.12 -7.07 6.34
N ALA A 205 -8.32 -7.29 6.88
CA ALA A 205 -8.68 -6.81 8.20
C ALA A 205 -7.86 -7.44 9.32
N THR A 206 -7.44 -8.70 9.16
CA THR A 206 -6.59 -9.42 10.13
C THR A 206 -5.17 -8.87 10.10
N SER A 207 -4.56 -8.76 8.91
CA SER A 207 -3.21 -8.23 8.77
C SER A 207 -3.09 -6.77 9.24
N ALA A 208 -4.10 -5.94 8.97
CA ALA A 208 -4.17 -4.58 9.50
C ALA A 208 -4.21 -4.56 11.04
N GLN A 209 -4.97 -5.47 11.68
CA GLN A 209 -5.01 -5.59 13.14
C GLN A 209 -3.67 -6.03 13.71
N ASP A 210 -3.02 -7.01 13.08
CA ASP A 210 -1.73 -7.52 13.55
C ASP A 210 -0.65 -6.43 13.56
N ASN A 211 -0.63 -5.57 12.53
CA ASN A 211 0.25 -4.40 12.47
C ASN A 211 -0.08 -3.38 13.57
N ILE A 212 -1.36 -3.07 13.79
CA ILE A 212 -1.78 -2.15 14.86
C ILE A 212 -1.44 -2.72 16.25
N ASP A 213 -1.59 -4.02 16.46
CA ASP A 213 -1.25 -4.66 17.74
C ASP A 213 0.26 -4.84 17.93
N ALA A 214 1.04 -5.01 16.86
CA ALA A 214 2.50 -4.89 16.90
C ALA A 214 2.90 -3.46 17.31
N TYR A 215 2.24 -2.44 16.74
CA TYR A 215 2.45 -1.04 17.10
C TYR A 215 2.23 -0.79 18.58
N ARG A 216 1.10 -1.26 19.10
CA ARG A 216 0.71 -1.05 20.51
C ARG A 216 1.61 -1.78 21.50
N ARG A 217 2.26 -2.86 21.09
CA ARG A 217 3.26 -3.59 21.90
C ARG A 217 4.62 -2.90 21.91
N GLY A 218 4.83 -1.84 21.11
CA GLY A 218 6.12 -1.16 20.97
C GLY A 218 7.17 -2.03 20.29
N SER A 219 6.73 -2.98 19.46
CA SER A 219 7.62 -3.86 18.69
C SER A 219 7.91 -3.19 17.34
N PHE A 220 8.93 -2.33 17.30
CA PHE A 220 9.45 -1.69 16.09
C PHE A 220 10.96 -1.70 16.08
#